data_AF-A0A222EP86-F1
#
_entry.id   AF-A0A222EP86-F1
#
_cell.length_a   1.000
_cell.length_b   1.000
_cell.length_c   1.000
_cell.angle_alpha   90.00
_cell.angle_beta   90.00
_cell.angle_gamma   90.00
#
_symmetry.space_group_name_H-M   'P 1'
#
loop_
_entity.id
_entity.type
_entity.pdbx_description
1 polymer ?
#
loop_
_entity_poly.entity_id
_entity_poly.type
_entity_poly.pdbx_seq_one_letter_code
_entity_poly.pdbx_strand_id
1 'polypeptide(L)'
;MSIFSAAGWLLGIPPKEQREARKEWERKQWRYTSKKIDEINAKQDKLNKDYENFAIYGSVLTKSFPVEFFNEENNDLVDKVIDKFINDYSNAYDNLKDIGEKIDLGIKYTQIWKKKKSLYDIENILKEIEKEEKEQLNYINVSNSNKDIDKEIEVLKLQKEILELKAQLAEKDKER
;
A
#
# COMPACT_ATOMS: atom_id res chain seq x y z
N MET A 1 28.11 -24.93 -33.98
CA MET A 1 27.44 -23.69 -34.44
C MET A 1 27.17 -23.79 -35.93
N SER A 2 25.95 -23.51 -36.37
CA SER A 2 25.56 -23.55 -37.79
C SER A 2 26.09 -22.31 -38.51
N ILE A 3 26.62 -22.45 -39.74
CA ILE A 3 27.13 -21.32 -40.55
C ILE A 3 26.05 -20.23 -40.74
N PHE A 4 24.78 -20.62 -40.73
CA PHE A 4 23.64 -19.71 -40.83
C PHE A 4 23.42 -18.85 -39.57
N SER A 5 23.83 -19.30 -38.38
CA SER A 5 23.72 -18.48 -37.17
C SER A 5 24.75 -17.36 -37.12
N ALA A 6 25.93 -17.56 -37.72
CA ALA A 6 26.98 -16.55 -37.82
C ALA A 6 26.65 -15.46 -38.84
N ALA A 7 26.07 -15.82 -39.99
CA ALA A 7 25.63 -14.88 -41.01
C ALA A 7 24.45 -13.99 -40.53
N GLY A 8 23.52 -14.55 -39.76
CA GLY A 8 22.42 -13.78 -39.16
C GLY A 8 22.92 -12.72 -38.17
N TRP A 9 23.91 -13.06 -37.34
CA TRP A 9 24.49 -12.12 -36.37
C TRP A 9 25.21 -10.94 -37.05
N LEU A 10 25.92 -11.20 -38.15
CA LEU A 10 26.55 -10.16 -38.99
C LEU A 10 25.53 -9.22 -39.66
N LEU A 11 24.30 -9.66 -39.88
CA LEU A 11 23.20 -8.85 -40.40
C LEU A 11 22.35 -8.19 -39.29
N GLY A 12 22.79 -8.26 -38.03
CA GLY A 12 22.05 -7.74 -36.88
C GLY A 12 20.80 -8.55 -36.52
N ILE A 13 20.62 -9.74 -37.08
CA ILE A 13 19.49 -10.62 -36.80
C ILE A 13 19.91 -11.60 -35.68
N PRO A 14 19.34 -11.48 -34.47
CA PRO A 14 19.70 -12.36 -33.38
C PRO A 14 19.36 -13.84 -33.67
N PRO A 15 20.15 -14.79 -33.12
CA PRO A 15 19.90 -16.22 -33.24
C PRO A 15 18.46 -16.62 -32.87
N LYS A 16 17.98 -17.73 -33.46
CA LYS A 16 16.62 -18.24 -33.24
C LYS A 16 16.29 -18.40 -31.75
N GLU A 17 17.20 -18.99 -30.98
CA GLU A 17 17.06 -19.19 -29.54
C GLU A 17 16.86 -17.86 -28.78
N GLN A 18 17.61 -16.81 -29.12
CA GLN A 18 17.45 -15.49 -28.51
C GLN A 18 16.12 -14.84 -28.89
N ARG A 19 15.66 -15.03 -30.14
CA ARG A 19 14.34 -14.54 -30.58
C ARG A 19 13.20 -15.26 -29.87
N GLU A 20 13.32 -16.57 -29.68
CA GLU A 20 12.33 -17.38 -28.97
C GLU A 20 12.29 -17.04 -27.48
N ALA A 21 13.45 -16.89 -26.84
CA ALA A 21 13.56 -16.42 -25.46
C ALA A 21 12.94 -15.04 -25.27
N ARG A 22 13.19 -14.09 -26.20
CA ARG A 22 12.56 -12.76 -26.16
C ARG A 22 11.03 -12.85 -26.27
N LYS A 23 10.52 -13.64 -27.22
CA LYS A 23 9.07 -13.83 -27.37
C LYS A 23 8.41 -14.48 -26.16
N GLU A 24 9.11 -15.39 -25.48
CA GLU A 24 8.62 -16.00 -24.26
C GLU A 24 8.61 -15.01 -23.10
N TRP A 25 9.67 -14.22 -22.95
CA TRP A 25 9.74 -13.12 -21.98
C TRP A 25 8.61 -12.11 -22.20
N GLU A 26 8.40 -11.63 -23.43
CA GLU A 26 7.31 -10.70 -23.78
C GLU A 26 5.93 -11.28 -23.42
N ARG A 27 5.71 -12.57 -23.67
CA ARG A 27 4.46 -13.26 -23.30
C ARG A 27 4.26 -13.35 -21.79
N LYS A 28 5.32 -13.65 -21.03
CA LYS A 28 5.27 -13.67 -19.56
C LYS A 28 4.97 -12.29 -19.00
N GLN A 29 5.66 -11.26 -19.49
CA GLN A 29 5.41 -9.87 -19.11
C GLN A 29 3.98 -9.45 -19.40
N TRP A 30 3.47 -9.72 -20.61
CA TRP A 30 2.09 -9.40 -20.96
C TRP A 30 1.08 -10.06 -20.02
N ARG A 31 1.24 -11.36 -19.73
CA ARG A 31 0.35 -12.07 -18.79
C ARG A 31 0.37 -11.45 -17.40
N TYR A 32 1.55 -11.12 -16.90
CA TYR A 32 1.72 -10.50 -15.59
C TYR A 32 1.08 -9.11 -15.54
N THR A 33 1.37 -8.25 -16.51
CA THR A 33 0.77 -6.91 -16.60
C THR A 33 -0.75 -7.00 -16.72
N SER A 34 -1.29 -7.89 -17.55
CA SER A 34 -2.74 -8.10 -17.67
C SER A 34 -3.38 -8.52 -16.35
N LYS A 35 -2.78 -9.50 -15.65
CA LYS A 35 -3.26 -9.92 -14.34
C LYS A 35 -3.24 -8.78 -13.33
N LYS A 36 -2.17 -7.96 -13.31
CA LYS A 36 -2.07 -6.80 -12.43
C LYS A 36 -3.11 -5.73 -12.76
N ILE A 37 -3.39 -5.49 -14.04
CA ILE A 37 -4.48 -4.59 -14.44
C ILE A 37 -5.81 -5.07 -13.86
N ASP A 38 -6.11 -6.37 -13.97
CA ASP A 38 -7.35 -6.94 -13.45
C ASP A 38 -7.42 -6.84 -11.92
N GLU A 39 -6.32 -7.09 -11.21
CA GLU A 39 -6.22 -6.93 -9.75
C GLU A 39 -6.47 -5.48 -9.32
N ILE A 40 -5.87 -4.50 -10.00
CA ILE A 40 -6.06 -3.08 -9.72
C ILE A 40 -7.50 -2.65 -9.99
N ASN A 41 -8.05 -3.03 -11.14
CA ASN A 41 -9.44 -2.74 -11.49
C ASN A 41 -10.38 -3.33 -10.44
N ALA A 42 -10.16 -4.57 -9.99
CA ALA A 42 -10.98 -5.20 -8.96
C ALA A 42 -10.87 -4.50 -7.60
N LYS A 43 -9.69 -4.00 -7.22
CA LYS A 43 -9.51 -3.16 -6.02
C LYS A 43 -10.29 -1.84 -6.14
N GLN A 44 -10.25 -1.22 -7.31
CA GLN A 44 -10.95 0.03 -7.56
C GLN A 44 -12.45 -0.13 -7.70
N ASP A 45 -12.95 -1.19 -8.33
CA ASP A 45 -14.39 -1.46 -8.46
C ASP A 45 -15.07 -1.63 -7.10
N LYS A 46 -14.34 -2.16 -6.11
CA LYS A 46 -14.82 -2.21 -4.72
C LYS A 46 -15.02 -0.81 -4.12
N LEU A 47 -14.22 0.16 -4.53
CA LEU A 47 -14.28 1.56 -4.07
C LEU A 47 -15.24 2.39 -4.92
N ASN A 48 -15.26 2.16 -6.23
CA ASN A 48 -16.08 2.88 -7.20
C ASN A 48 -17.57 2.60 -7.12
N LYS A 49 -18.02 1.62 -6.33
CA LYS A 49 -19.45 1.45 -6.02
C LYS A 49 -20.08 2.73 -5.44
N ASP A 50 -19.28 3.58 -4.81
CA ASP A 50 -19.70 4.87 -4.27
C ASP A 50 -19.32 6.07 -5.18
N TYR A 51 -18.56 5.83 -6.26
CA TYR A 51 -17.90 6.85 -7.08
C TYR A 51 -18.21 6.67 -8.58
N GLU A 52 -19.47 6.91 -8.98
CA GLU A 52 -20.01 6.59 -10.31
C GLU A 52 -19.29 7.19 -11.54
N ASN A 53 -18.30 8.08 -11.39
CA ASN A 53 -17.74 8.84 -12.51
C ASN A 53 -16.20 8.84 -12.61
N PHE A 54 -15.48 8.02 -11.84
CA PHE A 54 -14.02 8.07 -11.85
C PHE A 54 -13.34 6.71 -11.86
N ALA A 55 -13.20 6.13 -13.04
CA ALA A 55 -12.39 4.92 -13.26
C ALA A 55 -10.97 5.32 -13.68
N ILE A 56 -10.03 5.41 -12.73
CA ILE A 56 -8.61 5.29 -13.11
C ILE A 56 -8.38 3.85 -13.49
N TYR A 57 -8.33 3.53 -14.78
CA TYR A 57 -8.08 2.15 -15.17
C TYR A 57 -6.72 1.66 -14.67
N GLY A 58 -6.66 0.42 -14.19
CA GLY A 58 -5.40 -0.25 -13.84
C GLY A 58 -4.39 -0.27 -14.99
N SER A 59 -4.86 -0.18 -16.24
CA SER A 59 -4.01 -0.01 -17.42
C SER A 59 -3.26 1.33 -17.48
N VAL A 60 -3.82 2.39 -16.90
CA VAL A 60 -3.14 3.70 -16.77
C VAL A 60 -2.08 3.58 -15.69
N LEU A 61 -2.44 3.05 -14.52
CA LEU A 61 -1.54 2.88 -13.39
C LEU A 61 -0.35 1.99 -13.72
N THR A 62 -0.58 0.84 -14.36
CA THR A 62 0.51 -0.06 -14.77
C THR A 62 1.46 0.59 -15.78
N LYS A 63 0.96 1.42 -16.70
CA LYS A 63 1.82 2.14 -17.65
C LYS A 63 2.60 3.28 -17.01
N SER A 64 2.21 3.73 -15.82
CA SER A 64 2.89 4.80 -15.09
C SER A 64 4.24 4.35 -14.55
N PHE A 65 4.43 3.07 -14.20
CA PHE A 65 5.69 2.63 -13.62
C PHE A 65 6.69 2.19 -14.71
N PRO A 66 8.00 2.27 -14.42
CA PRO A 66 9.00 1.64 -15.27
C PRO A 66 8.75 0.14 -15.40
N VAL A 67 9.05 -0.43 -16.57
CA VAL A 67 8.80 -1.85 -16.88
C VAL A 67 9.59 -2.75 -15.91
N GLU A 68 10.73 -2.26 -15.45
CA GLU A 68 11.62 -2.88 -14.48
C GLU A 68 10.92 -3.24 -13.16
N PHE A 69 9.87 -2.50 -12.78
CA PHE A 69 9.09 -2.78 -11.57
C PHE A 69 8.08 -3.91 -11.75
N PHE A 70 7.71 -4.23 -12.98
CA PHE A 70 6.82 -5.35 -13.31
C PHE A 70 7.58 -6.61 -13.74
N ASN A 71 8.91 -6.57 -13.74
CA ASN A 71 9.72 -7.66 -14.27
C ASN A 71 9.74 -8.90 -13.38
N GLU A 72 9.29 -8.80 -12.12
CA GLU A 72 9.32 -9.89 -11.15
C GLU A 72 7.91 -10.22 -10.62
N GLU A 73 7.56 -11.51 -10.64
CA GLU A 73 6.25 -12.05 -10.22
C GLU A 73 5.93 -11.79 -8.74
N ASN A 74 6.91 -11.42 -7.93
CA ASN A 74 6.80 -11.23 -6.48
C ASN A 74 7.18 -9.81 -6.02
N ASN A 75 7.18 -8.81 -6.91
CA ASN A 75 7.48 -7.44 -6.51
C ASN A 75 6.27 -6.81 -5.80
N ASP A 76 6.26 -6.86 -4.46
CA ASP A 76 5.23 -6.26 -3.60
C ASP A 76 5.31 -4.73 -3.54
N LEU A 77 6.41 -4.12 -4.01
CA LEU A 77 6.59 -2.66 -4.02
C LEU A 77 5.54 -1.97 -4.88
N VAL A 78 5.27 -2.54 -6.05
CA VAL A 78 4.25 -2.01 -6.96
C VAL A 78 2.88 -2.06 -6.30
N ASP A 79 2.57 -3.13 -5.59
CA ASP A 79 1.32 -3.28 -4.86
C ASP A 79 1.21 -2.25 -3.72
N LYS A 80 2.27 -2.04 -2.94
CA LYS A 80 2.30 -1.01 -1.87
C LYS A 80 2.07 0.39 -2.41
N VAL A 81 2.72 0.74 -3.53
CA VAL A 81 2.57 2.08 -4.13
C VAL A 81 1.16 2.26 -4.71
N ILE A 82 0.61 1.23 -5.34
CA ILE A 82 -0.77 1.24 -5.84
C ILE A 82 -1.76 1.35 -4.67
N ASP A 83 -1.55 0.61 -3.59
CA ASP A 83 -2.43 0.61 -2.43
C ASP A 83 -2.41 1.97 -1.73
N LYS A 84 -1.23 2.57 -1.53
CA LYS A 84 -1.12 3.95 -1.03
C LYS A 84 -1.91 4.91 -1.91
N PHE A 85 -1.73 4.82 -3.23
CA PHE A 85 -2.43 5.67 -4.16
C PHE A 85 -3.96 5.56 -4.05
N ILE A 86 -4.45 4.33 -4.03
CA ILE A 86 -5.88 4.03 -3.91
C ILE A 86 -6.43 4.58 -2.59
N ASN A 87 -5.70 4.41 -1.49
CA ASN A 87 -6.09 4.90 -0.17
C ASN A 87 -6.08 6.43 -0.10
N ASP A 88 -5.03 7.09 -0.59
CA ASP A 88 -4.91 8.55 -0.62
C ASP A 88 -6.05 9.16 -1.45
N TYR A 89 -6.37 8.55 -2.60
CA TYR A 89 -7.49 8.98 -3.43
C TYR A 89 -8.83 8.83 -2.69
N SER A 90 -9.09 7.66 -2.10
CA SER A 90 -10.36 7.38 -1.41
C SER A 90 -10.55 8.32 -0.22
N ASN A 91 -9.51 8.50 0.60
CA ASN A 91 -9.51 9.43 1.71
C ASN A 91 -9.77 10.87 1.25
N ALA A 92 -9.10 11.32 0.18
CA ALA A 92 -9.34 12.65 -0.37
C ALA A 92 -10.76 12.80 -0.90
N TYR A 93 -11.31 11.78 -1.56
CA TYR A 93 -12.65 11.79 -2.11
C TYR A 93 -13.74 11.85 -1.02
N ASP A 94 -13.60 11.04 0.02
CA ASP A 94 -14.57 10.96 1.13
C ASP A 94 -14.67 12.26 1.92
N ASN A 95 -13.59 13.04 1.95
CA ASN A 95 -13.57 14.35 2.62
C ASN A 95 -14.23 15.46 1.80
N LEU A 96 -14.52 15.24 0.52
CA LEU A 96 -15.17 16.22 -0.34
C LEU A 96 -16.70 16.10 -0.25
N LYS A 97 -17.36 17.25 -0.19
CA LYS A 97 -18.84 17.33 -0.13
C LYS A 97 -19.45 17.64 -1.49
N ASP A 98 -18.75 18.41 -2.31
CA ASP A 98 -19.23 18.86 -3.61
C ASP A 98 -18.87 17.90 -4.74
N ILE A 99 -19.80 17.72 -5.69
CA ILE A 99 -19.63 16.83 -6.84
C ILE A 99 -18.60 17.38 -7.82
N GLY A 100 -18.56 18.70 -8.03
CA GLY A 100 -17.57 19.36 -8.88
C GLY A 100 -16.16 19.19 -8.34
N GLU A 101 -15.97 19.37 -7.03
CA GLU A 101 -14.69 19.11 -6.36
C GLU A 101 -14.22 17.65 -6.51
N LYS A 102 -15.15 16.69 -6.41
CA LYS A 102 -14.86 15.26 -6.61
C LYS A 102 -14.42 14.96 -8.03
N ILE A 103 -15.06 15.56 -9.03
CA ILE A 103 -14.68 15.44 -10.44
C ILE A 103 -13.28 16.03 -10.66
N ASP A 104 -13.01 17.23 -10.13
CA ASP A 104 -11.71 17.89 -10.23
C ASP A 104 -10.58 17.11 -9.56
N LEU A 105 -10.84 16.54 -8.38
CA LEU A 105 -9.92 15.65 -7.69
C LEU A 105 -9.58 14.44 -8.57
N GLY A 106 -10.61 13.84 -9.18
CA GLY A 106 -10.42 12.78 -10.14
C GLY A 106 -9.51 13.20 -11.29
N ILE A 107 -9.85 14.27 -12.00
CA ILE A 107 -9.05 14.74 -13.15
C ILE A 107 -7.58 14.93 -12.75
N LYS A 108 -7.31 15.57 -11.61
CA LYS A 108 -5.95 15.76 -11.06
C LYS A 108 -5.24 14.43 -10.83
N TYR A 109 -5.89 13.47 -10.16
CA TYR A 109 -5.31 12.16 -9.87
C TYR A 109 -4.99 11.38 -11.15
N THR A 110 -5.90 11.34 -12.12
CA THR A 110 -5.64 10.71 -13.42
C THR A 110 -4.44 11.37 -14.13
N GLN A 111 -4.32 12.69 -14.08
CA GLN A 111 -3.20 13.40 -14.71
C GLN A 111 -1.86 13.10 -14.03
N ILE A 112 -1.84 13.02 -12.70
CA ILE A 112 -0.63 12.65 -11.94
C ILE A 112 -0.14 11.26 -12.37
N TRP A 113 -1.04 10.31 -12.59
CA TRP A 113 -0.69 8.93 -12.90
C TRP A 113 -0.50 8.66 -14.39
N LYS A 114 -1.06 9.46 -15.29
CA LYS A 114 -0.65 9.39 -16.70
C LYS A 114 0.84 9.71 -16.91
N LYS A 115 1.48 10.43 -15.99
CA LYS A 115 2.92 10.70 -16.04
C LYS A 115 3.70 9.45 -15.63
N LYS A 116 4.69 9.10 -16.46
CA LYS A 116 5.65 8.04 -16.13
C LYS A 116 6.43 8.43 -14.88
N LYS A 117 6.47 7.53 -13.90
CA LYS A 117 7.23 7.66 -12.66
C LYS A 117 8.67 7.28 -12.91
N SER A 118 9.59 8.09 -12.41
CA SER A 118 10.99 7.72 -12.31
C SER A 118 11.21 6.80 -11.10
N LEU A 119 12.37 6.15 -11.05
CA LEU A 119 12.82 5.41 -9.86
C LEU A 119 12.79 6.31 -8.62
N TYR A 120 13.26 7.56 -8.75
CA TYR A 120 13.27 8.54 -7.66
C TYR A 120 11.86 8.87 -7.14
N ASP A 121 10.87 9.01 -8.03
CA ASP A 121 9.48 9.25 -7.62
C ASP A 121 8.94 8.08 -6.79
N ILE A 122 9.24 6.85 -7.22
CA ILE A 122 8.79 5.63 -6.54
C ILE A 122 9.48 5.49 -5.17
N GLU A 123 10.78 5.73 -5.10
CA GLU A 123 11.53 5.72 -3.83
C GLU A 123 10.99 6.72 -2.82
N ASN A 124 10.58 7.91 -3.26
CA ASN A 124 9.99 8.90 -2.37
C ASN A 124 8.63 8.44 -1.84
N ILE A 125 7.78 7.85 -2.69
CA ILE A 125 6.49 7.29 -2.25
C ILE A 125 6.72 6.18 -1.23
N LEU A 126 7.71 5.31 -1.44
CA LEU A 126 8.04 4.24 -0.49
C LEU A 126 8.51 4.80 0.86
N LYS A 127 9.32 5.86 0.87
CA LYS A 127 9.74 6.53 2.12
C LYS A 127 8.56 7.14 2.87
N GLU A 128 7.58 7.69 2.17
CA GLU A 128 6.34 8.18 2.79
C GLU A 128 5.57 7.03 3.45
N ILE A 129 5.39 5.90 2.75
CA ILE A 129 4.74 4.71 3.29
C ILE A 129 5.45 4.23 4.56
N GLU A 130 6.78 4.08 4.52
CA GLU A 130 7.56 3.64 5.69
C GLU A 130 7.43 4.60 6.88
N LYS A 131 7.32 5.91 6.61
CA LYS A 131 7.14 6.92 7.65
C LYS A 131 5.75 6.81 8.28
N GLU A 132 4.70 6.71 7.47
CA GLU A 132 3.32 6.54 7.91
C GLU A 132 3.14 5.25 8.73
N GLU A 133 3.73 4.13 8.28
CA GLU A 133 3.72 2.86 9.01
C GLU A 133 4.42 2.97 10.38
N LYS A 134 5.57 3.66 10.45
CA LYS A 134 6.26 3.92 11.72
C LYS A 134 5.42 4.79 12.66
N GLU A 135 4.75 5.81 12.14
CA GLU A 135 3.87 6.68 12.92
C GLU A 135 2.66 5.91 13.45
N GLN A 136 2.05 5.04 12.64
CA GLN A 136 0.95 4.17 13.07
C GLN A 136 1.39 3.17 14.14
N LEU A 137 2.56 2.54 13.99
CA LEU A 137 3.13 1.64 15.00
C LEU A 137 3.38 2.37 16.32
N ASN A 138 3.91 3.60 16.25
CA ASN A 138 4.10 4.43 17.44
C ASN A 138 2.77 4.77 18.12
N TYR A 139 1.73 5.12 17.34
CA TYR A 139 0.40 5.37 17.90
C TYR A 139 -0.21 4.14 18.57
N ILE A 140 -0.08 2.96 17.96
CA ILE A 140 -0.53 1.67 18.53
C ILE A 140 0.21 1.37 19.83
N ASN A 141 1.53 1.57 19.86
CA ASN A 141 2.33 1.36 21.06
C ASN A 141 1.95 2.32 22.20
N VAL A 142 1.70 3.60 21.88
CA VAL A 142 1.21 4.58 22.87
C VAL A 142 -0.19 4.22 23.36
N SER A 143 -1.11 3.84 22.45
CA SER A 143 -2.47 3.42 22.80
C SER A 143 -2.49 2.18 23.70
N ASN A 144 -1.64 1.19 23.42
CA ASN A 144 -1.51 -0.01 24.26
C ASN A 144 -0.86 0.31 25.61
N SER A 145 0.14 1.19 25.65
CA SER A 145 0.74 1.63 26.92
C SER A 145 -0.26 2.35 27.82
N ASN A 146 -1.17 3.14 27.26
CA ASN A 146 -2.24 3.78 28.04
C ASN A 146 -3.22 2.76 28.62
N LYS A 147 -3.57 1.69 27.88
CA LYS A 147 -4.43 0.62 28.40
C LYS A 147 -3.79 -0.16 29.54
N ASP A 148 -2.47 -0.31 29.55
CA ASP A 148 -1.75 -0.97 30.64
C ASP A 148 -1.60 -0.06 31.87
N ILE A 149 -1.41 1.26 31.65
CA ILE A 149 -1.46 2.27 32.71
C ILE A 149 -2.83 2.33 33.39
N ASP A 150 -3.93 2.27 32.62
CA ASP A 150 -5.29 2.29 33.16
C ASP A 150 -5.57 1.08 34.09
N LYS A 151 -5.08 -0.10 33.72
CA LYS A 151 -5.15 -1.31 34.57
C LYS A 151 -4.30 -1.18 35.83
N GLU A 152 -3.10 -0.60 35.71
CA GLU A 152 -2.21 -0.38 36.85
C GLU A 152 -2.82 0.63 37.85
N ILE A 153 -3.46 1.69 37.36
CA ILE A 153 -4.23 2.65 38.17
C ILE A 153 -5.40 1.95 38.88
N GLU A 154 -6.12 1.06 38.21
CA GLU A 154 -7.23 0.31 38.80
C GLU A 154 -6.77 -0.63 39.92
N VAL A 155 -5.67 -1.35 39.71
CA VAL A 155 -5.06 -2.20 40.75
C VAL A 155 -4.58 -1.38 41.94
N LEU A 156 -3.95 -0.22 41.72
CA LEU A 156 -3.50 0.66 42.80
C LEU A 156 -4.68 1.25 43.60
N LYS A 157 -5.80 1.56 42.95
CA LYS A 157 -7.03 1.98 43.63
C LYS A 157 -7.58 0.88 44.53
N LEU A 158 -7.67 -0.35 44.01
CA LEU A 158 -8.13 -1.52 44.77
C LEU A 158 -7.18 -1.82 45.96
N GLN A 159 -5.87 -1.72 45.76
CA GLN A 159 -4.89 -1.90 46.83
C GLN A 159 -5.04 -0.86 47.93
N LYS A 160 -5.28 0.41 47.57
CA LYS A 160 -5.53 1.48 48.53
C LYS A 160 -6.81 1.22 49.33
N GLU A 161 -7.89 0.81 48.68
CA GLU A 161 -9.17 0.51 49.33
C GLU A 161 -9.04 -0.68 50.32
N ILE A 162 -8.29 -1.72 49.95
CA ILE A 162 -7.96 -2.84 50.85
C ILE A 162 -7.18 -2.36 52.09
N LEU A 163 -6.22 -1.46 51.91
CA LEU A 163 -5.44 -0.92 53.03
C LEU A 163 -6.30 -0.08 53.98
N GLU A 164 -7.21 0.73 53.44
CA GLU A 164 -8.16 1.53 54.23
C GLU A 164 -9.11 0.63 55.02
N LEU A 165 -9.66 -0.42 54.40
CA LEU A 165 -10.51 -1.42 55.08
C LEU A 165 -9.75 -2.16 56.19
N LYS A 166 -8.47 -2.51 55.97
CA LYS A 166 -7.62 -3.13 57.00
C LYS A 166 -7.35 -2.19 58.16
N ALA A 167 -7.13 -0.90 57.91
CA ALA A 167 -6.94 0.10 58.96
C ALA A 167 -8.21 0.26 59.81
N GLN A 168 -9.38 0.34 59.18
CA GLN A 168 -10.68 0.41 59.88
C GLN A 168 -10.97 -0.83 60.72
N LEU A 169 -10.64 -2.03 60.22
CA LEU A 169 -10.75 -3.27 61.01
C LEU A 169 -9.82 -3.24 62.23
N ALA A 170 -8.57 -2.81 62.06
CA ALA A 170 -7.61 -2.70 63.16
C ALA A 170 -8.00 -1.66 64.22
N GLU A 171 -8.70 -0.58 63.84
CA GLU A 171 -9.30 0.36 64.80
C GLU A 171 -10.47 -0.27 65.56
N LYS A 172 -11.38 -0.96 64.86
CA LYS A 172 -12.50 -1.65 65.51
C LYS A 172 -12.08 -2.78 66.45
N ASP A 173 -10.98 -3.46 66.16
CA ASP A 173 -10.42 -4.48 67.05
C ASP A 173 -9.71 -3.88 68.28
N LYS A 174 -9.33 -2.59 68.27
CA LYS A 174 -8.78 -1.87 69.43
C LYS A 174 -9.85 -1.30 70.35
N GLU A 175 -11.08 -1.13 69.86
CA GLU A 175 -12.24 -0.64 70.62
C GLU A 175 -13.04 -1.77 71.31
N ARG A 176 -12.63 -3.03 71.14
CA ARG A 176 -13.13 -4.21 71.87
C ARG A 176 -12.22 -4.58 73.03
#